data_AF-A0A2A2L9R2-F1
#
_entry.id   AF-A0A2A2L9R2-F1
#
_cell.length_a   1.000
_cell.length_b   1.000
_cell.length_c   1.000
_cell.angle_alpha   90.00
_cell.angle_beta   90.00
_cell.angle_gamma   90.00
#
_symmetry.space_group_name_H-M   'P 1'
#
loop_
_entity.id
_entity.type
_entity.pdbx_description
1 polymer ?
#
loop_
_entity_poly.entity_id
_entity_poly.type
_entity_poly.pdbx_seq_one_letter_code
_entity_poly.pdbx_strand_id
1 'polypeptide(L)'
;MGFALEDDEGGDRRFDEDQTKFLVGLFLIGKKTDNNIDPKRASEMMKAERDANGKRRFKRDQFLIISQIKSWFGVRARTEKRRIEEKQKKEDQNKDKKKQGRGKTRAEREITTDEITEIMILAELKKELEELEGSLRGTMEMENFFEDDKEILERMVVEKKENIFIPNDD
;
A
#
# COMPACT_ATOMS: atom_id res chain seq x y z
N MET A 1 50.00 -29.74 -17.42
CA MET A 1 48.59 -30.07 -17.73
C MET A 1 47.74 -28.94 -17.17
N GLY A 2 47.10 -28.17 -18.04
CA GLY A 2 46.21 -27.07 -17.64
C GLY A 2 44.79 -27.61 -17.49
N PHE A 3 44.21 -27.43 -16.31
CA PHE A 3 42.79 -27.69 -16.10
C PHE A 3 42.02 -26.48 -16.63
N ALA A 4 41.37 -26.63 -17.78
CA ALA A 4 40.28 -25.76 -18.18
C ALA A 4 39.06 -26.16 -17.33
N LEU A 5 38.69 -25.29 -16.39
CA LEU A 5 37.35 -25.36 -15.80
C LEU A 5 36.42 -24.87 -16.89
N GLU A 6 35.59 -25.78 -17.41
CA GLU A 6 34.43 -25.39 -18.22
C GLU A 6 33.68 -24.31 -17.45
N ASP A 7 33.42 -23.18 -18.10
CA ASP A 7 32.62 -22.10 -17.55
C ASP A 7 31.25 -22.67 -17.19
N ASP A 8 31.08 -23.07 -15.93
CA ASP A 8 29.78 -23.33 -15.34
C ASP A 8 29.02 -22.00 -15.42
N GLU A 9 28.14 -21.86 -16.41
CA GLU A 9 27.22 -20.71 -16.60
C GLU A 9 26.29 -20.44 -15.38
N GLY A 10 26.49 -21.15 -14.26
CA GLY A 10 25.75 -21.00 -13.01
C GLY A 10 26.24 -19.88 -12.09
N GLY A 11 27.34 -19.20 -12.42
CA GLY A 11 27.93 -18.13 -11.61
C GLY A 11 27.47 -16.74 -12.05
N ASP A 12 26.59 -16.10 -11.26
CA ASP A 12 26.31 -14.66 -11.33
C ASP A 12 25.40 -14.14 -12.46
N ARG A 13 24.42 -14.95 -12.90
CA ARG A 13 23.29 -14.37 -13.64
C ARG A 13 22.36 -13.66 -12.65
N ARG A 14 22.06 -12.38 -12.91
CA ARG A 14 21.00 -11.66 -12.18
C ARG A 14 19.70 -12.45 -12.25
N PHE A 15 19.05 -12.63 -11.10
CA PHE A 15 17.76 -13.31 -11.06
C PHE A 15 16.73 -12.55 -11.89
N ASP A 16 15.94 -13.30 -12.66
CA ASP A 16 14.81 -12.75 -13.39
C ASP A 16 13.80 -12.14 -12.39
N GLU A 17 12.96 -11.24 -12.89
CA GLU A 17 11.95 -10.58 -12.06
C GLU A 17 10.97 -11.60 -11.48
N ASP A 18 10.56 -12.61 -12.26
CA ASP A 18 9.65 -13.66 -11.81
C ASP A 18 10.28 -14.57 -10.76
N GLN A 19 11.57 -14.91 -10.91
CA GLN A 19 12.32 -15.67 -9.92
C GLN A 19 12.40 -14.89 -8.60
N THR A 20 12.68 -13.59 -8.69
CA THR A 20 12.75 -12.70 -7.54
C THR A 20 11.39 -12.59 -6.84
N LYS A 21 10.30 -12.38 -7.60
CA LYS A 21 8.93 -12.33 -7.05
C LYS A 21 8.57 -13.62 -6.32
N PHE A 22 8.91 -14.77 -6.91
CA PHE A 22 8.69 -16.07 -6.29
C PHE A 22 9.46 -16.24 -4.97
N LEU A 23 10.77 -15.95 -4.97
CA LEU A 23 11.60 -16.04 -3.76
C LEU A 23 11.16 -15.07 -2.66
N VAL A 24 10.71 -13.86 -3.01
CA VAL A 24 10.14 -12.91 -2.06
C VAL A 24 8.84 -13.47 -1.44
N GLY A 25 7.96 -14.04 -2.26
CA GLY A 25 6.74 -14.68 -1.76
C GLY A 25 7.03 -15.78 -0.74
N LEU A 26 7.94 -16.70 -1.09
CA LEU A 26 8.37 -17.77 -0.19
C LEU A 26 9.01 -17.24 1.10
N PHE A 27 9.83 -16.19 1.00
CA PHE A 27 10.45 -15.58 2.17
C PHE A 27 9.41 -14.96 3.12
N LEU A 28 8.40 -14.29 2.57
CA LEU A 28 7.31 -13.71 3.36
C LEU A 28 6.44 -14.77 4.02
N ILE A 29 6.17 -15.88 3.33
CA ILE A 29 5.48 -17.03 3.92
C ILE A 29 6.28 -17.57 5.10
N GLY A 30 7.58 -17.82 4.90
CA GLY A 30 8.46 -18.31 5.97
C GLY A 30 8.52 -17.37 7.18
N LYS A 31 8.43 -16.05 6.94
CA LYS A 31 8.32 -15.04 8.00
C LYS A 31 7.02 -15.12 8.78
N LYS A 32 5.89 -15.33 8.10
CA LYS A 32 4.58 -15.49 8.77
C LYS A 32 4.53 -16.77 9.61
N THR A 33 5.19 -17.84 9.17
CA THR A 33 5.21 -19.13 9.86
C THR A 33 6.36 -19.29 10.86
N ASP A 34 7.15 -18.24 11.08
CA ASP A 34 8.39 -18.21 11.87
C ASP A 34 9.40 -19.34 11.54
N ASN A 35 9.28 -19.89 10.34
CA ASN A 35 10.11 -21.00 9.88
C ASN A 35 10.50 -20.76 8.43
N ASN A 36 11.80 -20.57 8.19
CA ASN A 36 12.30 -20.34 6.85
C ASN A 36 12.09 -21.61 5.99
N ILE A 37 11.58 -21.41 4.79
CA ILE A 37 11.40 -22.51 3.83
C ILE A 37 12.77 -23.07 3.44
N ASP A 38 12.92 -24.39 3.50
CA ASP A 38 14.12 -25.10 3.08
C ASP A 38 14.43 -24.80 1.60
N PRO A 39 15.66 -24.36 1.25
CA PRO A 39 16.08 -24.16 -0.14
C PRO A 39 15.81 -25.34 -1.08
N LYS A 40 15.90 -26.59 -0.60
CA LYS A 40 15.56 -27.76 -1.42
C LYS A 40 14.08 -27.76 -1.79
N ARG A 41 13.23 -27.57 -0.78
CA ARG A 41 11.78 -27.47 -0.95
C ARG A 41 11.37 -26.29 -1.84
N ALA A 42 12.04 -25.14 -1.70
CA ALA A 42 11.82 -23.99 -2.56
C ALA A 42 12.15 -24.29 -4.04
N SER A 43 13.23 -25.05 -4.32
CA SER A 43 13.56 -25.49 -5.69
C SER A 43 12.49 -26.44 -6.25
N GLU A 44 12.00 -27.37 -5.44
CA GLU A 44 10.91 -28.29 -5.84
C GLU A 44 9.59 -27.53 -6.10
N MET A 45 9.25 -26.58 -5.23
CA MET A 45 8.08 -25.69 -5.41
C MET A 45 8.20 -24.90 -6.71
N MET A 46 9.38 -24.37 -7.03
CA MET A 46 9.60 -23.63 -8.27
C MET A 46 9.32 -24.48 -9.53
N LYS A 47 9.62 -25.78 -9.48
CA LYS A 47 9.33 -26.72 -10.58
C LYS A 47 7.85 -27.06 -10.70
N ALA A 48 7.11 -27.00 -9.59
CA ALA A 48 5.68 -27.28 -9.52
C ALA A 48 4.81 -26.04 -9.76
N GLU A 49 5.40 -24.85 -9.65
CA GLU A 49 4.71 -23.57 -9.76
C GLU A 49 4.04 -23.39 -11.13
N ARG A 50 2.75 -23.04 -11.09
CA ARG A 50 1.94 -22.77 -12.27
C ARG A 50 1.46 -21.34 -12.27
N ASP A 51 1.36 -20.77 -13.47
CA ASP A 51 0.79 -19.46 -13.71
C ASP A 51 -0.75 -19.53 -13.70
N ALA A 52 -1.42 -18.37 -13.70
CA ALA A 52 -2.88 -18.24 -13.73
C ALA A 52 -3.54 -19.01 -14.89
N ASN A 53 -2.80 -19.18 -16.00
CA ASN A 53 -3.23 -19.93 -17.17
C ASN A 53 -3.03 -21.46 -17.04
N GLY A 54 -2.62 -21.96 -15.87
CA GLY A 54 -2.37 -23.38 -15.61
C GLY A 54 -1.09 -23.94 -16.23
N LYS A 55 -0.32 -23.12 -16.97
CA LYS A 55 0.99 -23.47 -17.54
C LYS A 55 2.09 -23.36 -16.48
N ARG A 56 3.20 -24.06 -16.68
CA ARG A 56 4.38 -23.94 -15.81
C ARG A 56 4.90 -22.50 -15.85
N ARG A 57 5.08 -21.91 -14.67
CA ARG A 57 5.55 -20.53 -14.53
C ARG A 57 7.00 -20.36 -14.97
N PHE A 58 7.83 -21.38 -14.72
CA PHE A 58 9.26 -21.37 -15.03
C PHE A 58 9.64 -22.46 -16.04
N LYS A 59 10.58 -22.12 -16.92
CA LYS A 59 11.25 -23.09 -17.80
C LYS A 59 12.40 -23.79 -17.06
N ARG A 60 12.88 -24.92 -17.61
CA ARG A 60 13.99 -25.69 -17.01
C ARG A 60 15.25 -24.85 -16.81
N ASP A 61 15.57 -24.02 -17.78
CA ASP A 61 16.77 -23.16 -17.77
C ASP A 61 16.65 -22.00 -16.76
N GLN A 62 15.44 -21.75 -16.26
CA GLN A 62 15.15 -20.75 -15.22
C GLN A 62 15.05 -21.39 -13.83
N PHE A 63 15.27 -22.70 -13.69
CA PHE A 63 15.23 -23.33 -12.37
C PHE A 63 16.45 -22.94 -11.55
N LEU A 64 16.19 -22.40 -10.37
CA LEU A 64 17.25 -22.08 -9.44
C LEU A 64 17.74 -23.33 -8.73
N ILE A 65 19.06 -23.46 -8.64
CA ILE A 65 19.71 -24.49 -7.84
C ILE A 65 19.68 -24.12 -6.36
N ILE A 66 19.79 -25.14 -5.51
CA ILE A 66 19.68 -25.03 -4.05
C ILE A 66 20.66 -23.99 -3.49
N SER A 67 21.89 -23.94 -4.02
CA SER A 67 22.92 -22.98 -3.60
C SER A 67 22.54 -21.53 -3.90
N GLN A 68 21.96 -21.25 -5.07
CA GLN A 68 21.47 -19.93 -5.46
C GLN A 68 20.33 -19.46 -4.53
N ILE A 69 19.37 -20.35 -4.25
CA ILE A 69 18.25 -20.07 -3.35
C ILE A 69 18.76 -19.80 -1.92
N LYS A 70 19.68 -20.64 -1.42
CA LYS A 70 20.29 -20.47 -0.09
C LYS A 70 21.04 -19.14 0.02
N SER A 71 21.81 -18.79 -1.00
CA SER A 71 22.53 -17.50 -1.06
C SER A 71 21.55 -16.33 -1.01
N TRP A 72 20.50 -16.37 -1.84
CA TRP A 72 19.48 -15.32 -1.88
C TRP A 72 18.77 -15.14 -0.54
N PHE A 73 18.32 -16.22 0.11
CA PHE A 73 17.69 -16.14 1.43
C PHE A 73 18.64 -15.59 2.49
N GLY A 74 19.91 -15.99 2.47
CA GLY A 74 20.93 -15.47 3.38
C GLY A 74 21.15 -13.97 3.21
N VAL A 75 21.28 -13.49 1.96
CA VAL A 75 21.41 -12.06 1.65
C VAL A 75 20.16 -11.30 2.11
N ARG A 76 18.97 -11.77 1.75
CA ARG A 76 17.70 -11.13 2.10
C ARG A 76 17.52 -11.02 3.61
N ALA A 77 17.79 -12.09 4.36
CA ALA A 77 17.69 -12.11 5.82
C ALA A 77 18.66 -11.11 6.47
N ARG A 78 19.90 -11.00 5.98
CA ARG A 78 20.88 -10.01 6.48
C ARG A 78 20.44 -8.58 6.21
N THR A 79 20.00 -8.29 4.99
CA THR A 79 19.51 -6.96 4.61
C THR A 79 18.31 -6.55 5.45
N GLU A 80 17.41 -7.49 5.73
CA GLU A 80 16.23 -7.22 6.58
C GLU A 80 16.62 -6.94 8.03
N LYS A 81 17.54 -7.73 8.61
CA LYS A 81 18.06 -7.45 9.97
C LYS A 81 18.65 -6.05 10.07
N ARG A 82 19.47 -5.65 9.10
CA ARG A 82 20.05 -4.30 9.04
C ARG A 82 18.99 -3.21 8.98
N ARG A 83 17.93 -3.40 8.17
CA ARG A 83 16.82 -2.44 8.08
C ARG A 83 16.06 -2.29 9.40
N ILE A 84 15.86 -3.39 10.13
CA ILE A 84 15.22 -3.36 11.45
C ILE A 84 16.09 -2.61 12.46
N GLU A 85 17.40 -2.92 12.51
CA GLU A 85 18.37 -2.24 13.39
C GLU A 85 18.45 -0.74 13.09
N GLU A 86 18.44 -0.34 11.82
CA GLU A 86 18.44 1.07 11.42
C GLU A 86 17.15 1.80 11.84
N LYS A 87 15.99 1.14 11.76
CA LYS A 87 14.72 1.71 12.24
C LYS A 87 14.76 1.93 13.76
N GLN A 88 15.24 0.94 14.52
CA GLN A 88 15.37 1.05 15.98
C GLN A 88 16.32 2.19 16.37
N LYS A 89 17.49 2.29 15.73
CA LYS A 89 18.44 3.39 15.98
C LYS A 89 17.85 4.78 15.68
N LYS A 90 17.03 4.91 14.63
CA LYS A 90 16.34 6.17 14.30
C LYS A 90 15.27 6.54 15.32
N GLU A 91 14.53 5.56 15.84
CA GLU A 91 13.54 5.77 16.89
C GLU A 91 14.20 6.21 18.21
N ASP A 92 15.34 5.62 18.57
CA ASP A 92 16.07 5.99 19.79
C ASP A 92 16.70 7.39 19.68
N GLN A 93 17.27 7.75 18.52
CA GLN A 93 17.78 9.11 18.27
C GLN A 93 16.68 10.19 18.29
N ASN A 94 15.43 9.83 17.96
CA ASN A 94 14.31 10.75 18.02
C ASN A 94 13.82 10.98 19.46
N LYS A 95 14.09 10.05 20.39
CA LYS A 95 13.82 10.23 21.83
C LYS A 95 14.81 11.21 22.48
N ASP A 96 16.08 11.23 22.05
CA ASP A 96 17.09 12.12 22.61
C ASP A 96 16.97 13.58 22.13
N LYS A 97 16.45 13.83 20.92
CA LYS A 97 16.15 15.19 20.45
C LYS A 97 14.99 15.87 21.21
N LYS A 98 14.11 15.12 21.89
CA LYS A 98 13.08 15.69 22.78
C LYS A 98 13.64 16.18 24.12
N LYS A 99 14.90 15.87 24.48
CA LYS A 99 15.49 16.26 25.78
C LYS A 99 16.33 17.54 25.75
N GLN A 100 16.65 18.11 24.59
CA GLN A 100 17.49 19.32 24.50
C GLN A 100 16.70 20.63 24.22
N GLY A 101 15.38 20.60 24.31
CA GLY A 101 14.53 21.77 24.09
C GLY A 101 13.42 21.92 25.10
N ARG A 102 13.72 21.96 26.41
CA ARG A 102 12.75 22.45 27.41
C ARG A 102 13.42 22.76 28.75
N GLY A 103 13.98 23.97 28.86
CA GLY A 103 13.88 24.71 30.11
C GLY A 103 12.41 25.02 30.35
N LYS A 104 11.70 24.14 31.06
CA LYS A 104 10.41 24.41 31.69
C LYS A 104 10.36 23.66 33.01
N THR A 105 9.96 24.39 34.04
CA THR A 105 9.89 24.03 35.46
C THR A 105 9.10 22.75 35.74
N ARG A 106 9.41 22.13 36.87
CA ARG A 106 9.00 20.81 37.36
C ARG A 106 7.48 20.61 37.59
N ALA A 107 6.65 21.64 37.37
CA ALA A 107 5.22 21.62 37.74
C ALA A 107 4.23 21.32 36.59
N GLU A 108 4.69 21.07 35.34
CA GLU A 108 3.78 20.87 34.18
C GLU A 108 3.91 19.48 33.50
N ARG A 109 4.52 18.47 34.15
CA ARG A 109 4.72 17.14 33.54
C ARG A 109 3.93 16.01 34.20
N GLU A 110 2.72 16.30 34.64
CA GLU A 110 1.70 15.28 34.88
C GLU A 110 0.56 15.52 33.91
N ILE A 111 0.82 15.22 32.64
CA ILE A 111 -0.22 14.93 31.66
C ILE A 111 0.10 13.48 31.29
N THR A 112 -0.62 12.58 31.94
CA THR A 112 -0.50 11.14 31.74
C THR A 112 -0.73 10.83 30.26
N THR A 113 -0.09 9.77 29.77
CA THR A 113 -0.20 9.31 28.38
C THR A 113 -1.65 9.09 27.90
N ASP A 114 -2.56 8.94 28.85
CA ASP A 114 -3.99 8.71 28.64
C ASP A 114 -4.71 9.98 28.18
N GLU A 115 -4.34 11.15 28.69
CA GLU A 115 -4.93 12.44 28.26
C GLU A 115 -4.53 12.79 26.82
N ILE A 116 -3.33 12.38 26.38
CA ILE A 116 -2.89 12.58 24.99
C ILE A 116 -3.71 11.71 24.03
N THR A 117 -4.01 10.47 24.42
CA THR A 117 -4.89 9.59 23.64
C THR A 117 -6.33 10.11 23.61
N GLU A 118 -6.81 10.64 24.73
CA GLU A 118 -8.15 11.23 24.82
C GLU A 118 -8.27 12.48 23.96
N ILE A 119 -7.26 13.36 23.95
CA ILE A 119 -7.21 14.53 23.06
C ILE A 119 -7.16 14.11 21.58
N MET A 120 -6.42 13.06 21.22
CA MET A 120 -6.39 12.54 19.85
C MET A 120 -7.74 11.95 19.43
N ILE A 121 -8.37 11.16 20.30
CA ILE A 121 -9.68 10.57 20.04
C ILE A 121 -10.74 11.66 19.92
N LEU A 122 -10.73 12.66 20.80
CA LEU A 122 -11.65 13.80 20.75
C LEU A 122 -11.45 14.66 19.50
N ALA A 123 -10.21 14.81 19.01
CA ALA A 123 -9.93 15.52 17.78
C ALA A 123 -10.47 14.77 16.55
N GLU A 124 -10.33 13.44 16.50
CA GLU A 124 -10.86 12.62 15.42
C GLU A 124 -12.40 12.61 15.40
N LEU A 125 -13.03 12.47 16.57
CA LEU A 125 -14.50 12.52 16.69
C LEU A 125 -15.08 13.89 16.28
N LYS A 126 -14.37 14.99 16.56
CA LYS A 126 -14.78 16.33 16.10
C LYS A 126 -14.72 16.46 14.58
N LYS A 127 -13.71 15.86 13.95
CA LYS A 127 -13.58 15.86 12.50
C LYS A 127 -14.67 15.02 11.84
N GLU A 128 -14.98 13.83 12.39
CA GLU A 128 -16.11 13.02 11.92
C GLU A 128 -17.45 13.74 12.06
N LEU A 129 -17.66 14.48 13.15
CA LEU A 129 -18.85 15.33 13.33
C LEU A 129 -18.91 16.45 12.29
N GLU A 130 -17.79 17.11 11.97
CA GLU A 130 -17.74 18.16 10.96
C GLU A 130 -18.02 17.61 9.55
N GLU A 131 -17.54 16.40 9.22
CA GLU A 131 -17.86 15.72 7.96
C GLU A 131 -19.35 15.32 7.88
N LEU A 132 -19.95 14.88 9.00
CA LEU A 132 -21.38 14.58 9.09
C LEU A 132 -22.27 15.84 9.03
N GLU A 133 -21.87 16.93 9.68
CA GLU A 133 -22.56 18.23 9.57
C GLU A 133 -22.45 18.81 8.15
N GLY A 134 -21.31 18.63 7.48
CA GLY A 134 -21.13 18.93 6.06
C GLY A 134 -22.06 18.10 5.16
N SER A 135 -22.22 16.82 5.47
CA SER A 135 -23.20 15.95 4.79
C SER A 135 -24.65 16.38 5.04
N LEU A 136 -24.98 16.85 6.25
CA LEU A 136 -26.32 17.34 6.59
C LEU A 136 -26.65 18.68 5.93
N ARG A 137 -25.67 19.60 5.82
CA ARG A 137 -25.79 20.85 5.05
C ARG A 137 -25.98 20.59 3.55
N GLY A 138 -25.28 19.60 2.99
CA GLY A 138 -25.46 19.19 1.59
C GLY A 138 -26.85 18.61 1.29
N THR A 139 -27.51 17.99 2.28
CA THR A 139 -28.89 17.51 2.13
C THR A 139 -29.95 18.60 2.35
N MET A 140 -29.71 19.58 3.24
CA MET A 140 -30.62 20.73 3.42
C MET A 140 -30.54 21.76 2.28
N GLU A 141 -29.40 21.87 1.58
CA GLU A 141 -29.32 22.69 0.36
C GLU A 141 -30.04 22.04 -0.84
N MET A 142 -30.24 20.71 -0.83
CA MET A 142 -31.04 20.03 -1.85
C MET A 142 -32.55 20.07 -1.58
N GLU A 143 -33.02 20.28 -0.35
CA GLU A 143 -34.45 20.46 -0.07
C GLU A 143 -34.97 21.87 -0.47
N ASN A 144 -34.10 22.88 -0.52
CA ASN A 144 -34.47 24.20 -1.08
C ASN A 144 -34.36 24.27 -2.61
N PHE A 145 -33.95 23.19 -3.28
CA PHE A 145 -33.88 23.13 -4.75
C PHE A 145 -35.20 22.70 -5.40
N PHE A 146 -36.18 22.23 -4.59
CA PHE A 146 -37.46 21.69 -5.07
C PHE A 146 -38.65 22.66 -4.97
N GLU A 147 -38.44 23.96 -4.70
CA GLU A 147 -39.55 24.94 -4.68
C GLU A 147 -39.80 25.65 -6.02
N ASP A 148 -38.91 25.54 -7.02
CA ASP A 148 -39.04 26.31 -8.28
C ASP A 148 -39.48 25.47 -9.50
N ASP A 149 -39.92 24.22 -9.31
CA ASP A 149 -40.38 23.37 -10.42
C ASP A 149 -41.62 23.93 -11.13
N LYS A 150 -42.45 24.72 -10.44
CA LYS A 150 -43.60 25.40 -11.07
C LYS A 150 -43.18 26.54 -11.99
N GLU A 151 -42.18 27.33 -11.60
CA GLU A 151 -41.73 28.48 -12.39
C GLU A 151 -40.98 28.04 -13.65
N ILE A 152 -40.22 26.94 -13.56
CA ILE A 152 -39.49 26.36 -14.70
C ILE A 152 -40.45 25.70 -15.71
N LEU A 153 -41.48 24.99 -15.23
CA LEU A 153 -42.51 24.41 -16.10
C LEU A 153 -43.37 25.48 -16.80
N GLU A 154 -43.72 26.58 -16.12
CA GLU A 154 -44.45 27.67 -16.75
C GLU A 154 -43.64 28.34 -17.86
N ARG A 155 -42.34 28.58 -17.66
CA ARG A 155 -41.47 29.12 -18.73
C ARG A 155 -41.36 28.17 -19.93
N MET A 156 -41.20 26.87 -19.70
CA MET A 156 -41.09 25.88 -20.80
C MET A 156 -42.37 25.73 -21.62
N VAL A 157 -43.55 25.88 -21.01
CA VAL A 157 -44.84 25.81 -21.72
C VAL A 157 -45.07 27.06 -22.59
N VAL A 158 -44.58 28.23 -22.15
CA VAL A 158 -44.65 29.46 -22.96
C VAL A 158 -43.72 29.37 -24.18
N GLU A 159 -42.48 28.94 -23.99
CA GLU A 159 -41.49 28.83 -25.09
C GLU A 159 -41.90 27.83 -26.19
N LYS A 160 -42.60 26.75 -25.84
CA LYS A 160 -43.04 25.74 -26.83
C LYS A 160 -44.27 26.14 -27.63
N LYS A 161 -45.02 27.18 -27.22
CA LYS A 161 -46.16 27.68 -28.01
C LYS A 161 -45.73 28.65 -29.11
N GLU A 162 -44.58 29.29 -29.00
CA GLU A 162 -44.12 30.27 -29.99
C GLU A 162 -43.36 29.65 -31.18
N ASN A 163 -43.07 28.34 -31.14
CA ASN A 163 -42.28 27.65 -32.17
C ASN A 163 -43.09 26.77 -33.14
N ILE A 164 -44.42 26.98 -33.27
CA ILE A 164 -45.28 26.32 -34.29
C ILE A 164 -45.93 27.36 -35.22
N PHE A 165 -45.22 28.45 -35.54
CA PHE A 165 -45.62 29.31 -36.66
C PHE A 165 -44.48 29.38 -37.68
N ILE A 166 -44.60 28.55 -38.72
CA ILE A 166 -43.85 28.70 -39.96
C ILE A 166 -44.66 29.67 -40.83
N PRO A 167 -44.23 30.93 -41.05
CA PRO A 167 -44.78 31.70 -42.15
C PRO A 167 -44.21 31.15 -43.46
N ASN A 168 -45.11 30.63 -44.30
CA ASN A 168 -44.81 30.32 -45.70
C ASN A 168 -44.46 31.61 -46.44
N ASP A 169 -43.41 31.56 -47.26
CA ASP A 169 -43.13 32.54 -48.31
C ASP A 169 -44.22 32.45 -49.39
N ASP A 170 -44.83 33.59 -49.73
CA ASP A 170 -45.26 34.01 -51.08
C ASP A 170 -45.46 35.54 -51.09
#